data_AF-A0A521ACF9-F1
#
_entry.id   AF-A0A521ACF9-F1
#
_cell.length_a   1.000
_cell.length_b   1.000
_cell.length_c   1.000
_cell.angle_alpha   90.00
_cell.angle_beta   90.00
_cell.angle_gamma   90.00
#
_symmetry.space_group_name_H-M   'P 1'
#
loop_
_entity.id
_entity.type
_entity.pdbx_description
1 polymer ?
#
loop_
_entity_poly.entity_id
_entity_poly.type
_entity_poly.pdbx_seq_one_letter_code
_entity_poly.pdbx_strand_id
1 'polypeptide(L)' 'MPVTKKLISMDESLARELSTISKILGVSQREIVEKALDFYFDYLDVAVAEKISQEIEEGKMKVYEAEEVFKELGIDV' A
#
# COMPACT_ATOMS: atom_id res chain seq x y z
N MET A 1 15.11 -7.01 5.91
CA MET A 1 13.71 -6.69 6.27
C MET A 1 12.99 -7.99 6.59
N PRO A 2 12.07 -8.02 7.57
CA PRO A 2 11.25 -9.20 7.83
C PRO A 2 10.38 -9.52 6.61
N VAL A 3 10.28 -10.80 6.26
CA VAL A 3 9.50 -11.27 5.10
C VAL A 3 8.25 -11.97 5.59
N THR A 4 7.08 -11.52 5.12
CA THR A 4 5.78 -12.16 5.41
C THR A 4 5.29 -12.89 4.17
N LYS A 5 4.89 -14.17 4.33
CA LYS A 5 4.32 -14.96 3.23
C LYS A 5 2.83 -14.70 3.10
N LYS A 6 2.36 -14.49 1.88
CA LYS A 6 0.94 -14.41 1.52
C LYS A 6 0.67 -15.35 0.36
N LEU A 7 -0.41 -16.13 0.47
CA LEU A 7 -0.93 -16.93 -0.64
C LEU A 7 -1.99 -16.09 -1.35
N ILE A 8 -1.85 -15.94 -2.66
CA ILE A 8 -2.75 -15.15 -3.50
C ILE A 8 -3.20 -16.01 -4.68
N SER A 9 -4.50 -16.05 -4.91
CA SER A 9 -5.08 -16.62 -6.12
C SER A 9 -5.13 -15.57 -7.22
N MET A 10 -4.82 -15.95 -8.45
CA MET A 10 -4.90 -15.07 -9.62
C MET A 10 -5.34 -15.87 -10.84
N ASP A 11 -5.76 -15.17 -11.89
CA ASP A 11 -6.10 -15.79 -13.17
C ASP A 11 -4.91 -16.59 -13.74
N GLU A 12 -5.20 -17.74 -14.36
CA GLU A 12 -4.17 -18.64 -14.86
C GLU A 12 -3.33 -17.99 -15.97
N SER A 13 -3.94 -17.20 -16.86
CA SER A 13 -3.21 -16.53 -17.94
C SER A 13 -2.22 -15.51 -17.39
N LEU A 14 -2.63 -14.75 -16.37
CA LEU A 14 -1.76 -13.79 -15.69
C LEU A 14 -0.62 -14.48 -14.95
N ALA A 15 -0.88 -15.62 -14.28
CA ALA A 15 0.15 -16.40 -13.62
C ALA A 15 1.21 -16.94 -14.62
N ARG A 16 0.76 -17.37 -15.81
CA ARG A 16 1.65 -17.82 -16.89
C ARG A 16 2.48 -16.68 -17.46
N GLU A 17 1.88 -15.50 -17.63
CA GLU A 17 2.59 -14.30 -18.07
C GLU A 17 3.65 -13.86 -17.05
N LEU A 18 3.29 -13.77 -15.76
CA LEU A 18 4.22 -13.47 -14.68
C LEU A 18 5.42 -14.43 -14.66
N SER A 19 5.17 -15.74 -14.84
CA SER A 19 6.21 -16.76 -14.93
C SER A 19 7.11 -16.56 -16.15
N THR A 20 6.54 -16.16 -17.28
CA THR A 20 7.28 -15.90 -18.53
C THR A 20 8.17 -14.67 -18.40
N ILE A 21 7.62 -13.56 -17.91
CA ILE A 21 8.36 -12.31 -17.70
C ILE A 21 9.49 -12.51 -16.68
N SER A 22 9.21 -13.21 -15.57
CA SER A 22 10.21 -13.57 -14.55
C SER A 22 11.42 -14.29 -15.17
N LYS A 23 11.17 -15.27 -16.05
CA LYS A 23 12.25 -16.00 -16.72
C LYS A 23 13.04 -15.12 -17.70
N ILE A 24 12.35 -14.28 -18.47
CA ILE A 24 12.99 -13.38 -19.46
C ILE A 24 13.91 -12.37 -18.76
N LEU A 25 13.44 -11.79 -17.65
CA LEU A 25 14.18 -10.78 -16.90
C LEU A 25 15.21 -11.36 -15.93
N GLY A 26 15.16 -12.68 -15.68
CA GLY A 26 16.06 -13.33 -14.72
C GLY A 26 15.83 -12.95 -13.26
N VAL A 27 14.65 -12.45 -12.93
CA VAL A 27 14.25 -12.04 -11.56
C VAL A 27 13.17 -12.96 -11.02
N SER A 28 13.01 -13.00 -9.69
CA SER A 28 11.95 -13.82 -9.08
C SER A 28 10.56 -13.25 -9.35
N GLN A 29 9.54 -14.10 -9.48
CA GLN A 29 8.14 -13.65 -9.57
C GLN A 29 7.74 -12.80 -8.37
N ARG A 30 8.26 -13.11 -7.16
CA ARG A 30 8.07 -12.32 -5.94
C ARG A 30 8.48 -10.87 -6.15
N GLU A 31 9.67 -10.65 -6.72
CA GLU A 31 10.19 -9.29 -6.95
C GLU A 31 9.32 -8.49 -7.92
N ILE A 32 8.81 -9.14 -8.97
CA ILE A 32 7.89 -8.49 -9.92
C ILE A 32 6.59 -8.10 -9.21
N VAL A 33 6.01 -9.01 -8.42
CA VAL A 33 4.77 -8.75 -7.68
C VAL A 33 4.97 -7.64 -6.64
N GLU A 34 6.10 -7.64 -5.91
CA GLU A 34 6.43 -6.57 -4.96
C GLU A 34 6.49 -5.22 -5.65
N LYS A 35 7.27 -5.09 -6.74
CA LYS A 35 7.38 -3.83 -7.48
C LYS A 35 6.06 -3.36 -8.09
N ALA A 36 5.23 -4.29 -8.56
CA ALA A 36 3.93 -3.97 -9.12
C ALA A 36 2.95 -3.47 -8.04
N LEU A 37 2.97 -4.08 -6.86
CA LEU A 37 2.16 -3.64 -5.72
C LEU A 37 2.63 -2.28 -5.20
N ASP A 38 3.94 -2.05 -5.06
CA ASP A 38 4.49 -0.76 -4.66
C ASP A 38 4.03 0.35 -5.60
N PHE A 39 4.19 0.15 -6.92
CA PHE A 39 3.72 1.11 -7.92
C PHE A 39 2.21 1.36 -7.88
N TYR A 40 1.43 0.31 -7.65
CA TYR A 40 -0.02 0.45 -7.57
C TYR A 40 -0.45 1.16 -6.29
N PHE A 41 0.23 0.94 -5.17
CA PHE A 41 -0.04 1.64 -3.92
C PHE A 41 0.31 3.12 -4.00
N ASP A 42 1.45 3.48 -4.60
CA ASP A 42 1.79 4.90 -4.85
C ASP A 42 0.70 5.62 -5.65
N TYR A 43 0.10 4.94 -6.63
CA TYR A 43 -1.03 5.47 -7.39
C TYR A 43 -2.30 5.59 -6.53
N LEU A 44 -2.56 4.61 -5.67
CA LEU A 44 -3.75 4.59 -4.82
C LEU A 44 -3.68 5.56 -3.63
N ASP A 45 -2.49 6.01 -3.22
CA ASP A 45 -2.34 6.96 -2.10
C ASP A 45 -3.21 8.21 -2.28
N VAL A 46 -3.33 8.71 -3.51
CA VAL A 46 -4.22 9.84 -3.84
C VAL A 46 -5.68 9.49 -3.56
N ALA A 47 -6.16 8.35 -4.06
CA ALA A 47 -7.55 7.93 -3.87
C ALA A 47 -7.87 7.65 -2.39
N VAL A 48 -6.89 7.13 -1.63
CA VAL A 48 -7.02 6.94 -0.19
C VAL A 48 -7.11 8.28 0.53
N ALA A 49 -6.25 9.25 0.18
CA ALA A 49 -6.26 10.59 0.76
C ALA A 49 -7.56 11.35 0.47
N GLU A 50 -8.08 11.24 -0.76
CA GLU A 50 -9.38 11.81 -1.13
C GLU A 50 -10.52 11.23 -0.30
N LYS A 51 -10.54 9.90 -0.14
CA LYS A 51 -11.55 9.23 0.69
C LYS A 51 -11.47 9.68 2.16
N ILE A 52 -10.27 9.75 2.73
CA ILE A 52 -10.06 10.23 4.10
C ILE A 52 -10.58 11.67 4.24
N SER A 53 -10.27 12.53 3.28
CA SER A 53 -10.71 13.93 3.29
C SER A 53 -12.24 14.03 3.29
N GLN A 54 -12.92 13.25 2.45
CA GLN A 54 -14.38 13.18 2.42
C GLN A 54 -14.97 12.69 3.75
N GLU A 55 -14.39 11.65 4.36
CA GLU A 55 -14.88 11.12 5.64
C GLU A 55 -14.74 12.13 6.78
N ILE A 56 -13.72 12.99 6.74
CA ILE A 56 -13.56 14.12 7.68
C ILE A 56 -14.63 15.19 7.43
N GLU A 57 -14.84 15.60 6.17
CA GLU A 57 -15.87 16.59 5.80
C GLU A 57 -17.28 16.14 6.19
N GLU A 58 -17.58 14.86 6.04
CA GLU A 58 -18.85 14.25 6.41
C GLU A 58 -19.00 14.00 7.92
N GLY A 59 -17.97 14.29 8.71
CA GLY A 59 -17.95 14.06 10.17
C GLY A 59 -17.93 12.58 10.57
N LYS A 60 -17.60 11.68 9.64
CA LYS A 60 -17.45 10.23 9.90
C LYS A 60 -16.10 9.87 10.50
N MET A 61 -15.10 10.73 10.32
CA MET A 61 -13.77 10.59 10.88
C MET A 61 -13.44 11.80 11.77
N LYS A 62 -12.96 11.54 12.99
CA LYS A 62 -12.54 12.57 13.93
C LYS A 62 -11.09 12.97 13.65
N VAL A 63 -10.83 14.27 13.55
CA VAL A 63 -9.49 14.85 13.56
C VAL A 63 -9.15 15.36 14.96
N TYR A 64 -7.86 15.41 15.26
CA TYR A 64 -7.31 15.89 16.54
C TYR A 64 -6.33 17.01 16.25
N GLU A 65 -6.29 18.00 17.13
CA GLU A 65 -5.31 19.07 17.03
C GLU A 65 -3.91 18.54 17.28
N ALA A 66 -2.95 18.94 16.45
CA ALA A 66 -1.59 18.41 16.50
C ALA A 66 -0.94 18.65 17.88
N GLU A 67 -1.15 19.82 18.48
CA GLU A 67 -0.66 20.17 19.82
C GLU A 67 -1.17 19.22 20.91
N GLU A 68 -2.45 18.81 20.84
CA GLU A 68 -3.03 17.86 21.79
C GLU A 68 -2.37 16.49 21.66
N VAL A 69 -2.16 16.02 20.42
CA VAL A 69 -1.52 14.74 20.11
C VAL A 69 -0.06 14.74 20.57
N PHE A 70 0.70 15.79 20.29
CA PHE A 70 2.11 15.88 20.69
C PHE A 70 2.27 15.90 22.21
N LYS A 71 1.41 16.62 22.91
CA LYS A 71 1.37 16.63 24.37
C LYS A 71 1.07 15.24 24.95
N GLU A 72 0.13 14.50 24.37
CA GLU A 72 -0.21 13.14 24.79
C GLU A 72 0.94 12.15 24.54
N LEU A 73 1.67 12.31 23.43
CA LEU A 73 2.81 11.47 23.07
C LEU A 73 4.12 11.87 23.78
N GLY A 74 4.13 12.98 24.53
CA GLY A 74 5.33 13.50 25.20
C GLY A 74 6.39 14.02 24.22
N ILE A 75 5.96 14.51 23.06
CA ILE A 75 6.83 15.10 22.04
C ILE A 75 6.86 16.61 22.27
N ASP A 76 8.06 17.18 22.45
CA ASP A 76 8.29 18.62 22.59
C ASP A 76 8.56 19.21 21.20
N VAL A 77 7.68 20.12 20.75
CA VAL A 77 7.66 20.73 19.40
C VAL A 77 7.57 22.25 19.50
#